data_AF-A0A1V5PTN3-F1
#
_entry.id   AF-A0A1V5PTN3-F1
#
_cell.length_a   1.000
_cell.length_b   1.000
_cell.length_c   1.000
_cell.angle_alpha   90.00
_cell.angle_beta   90.00
_cell.angle_gamma   90.00
#
_symmetry.space_group_name_H-M   'P 1'
#
loop_
_entity.id
_entity.type
_entity.pdbx_description
1 polymer ?
#
loop_
_entity_poly.entity_id
_entity_poly.type
_entity_poly.pdbx_seq_one_letter_code
_entity_poly.pdbx_strand_id
1 'polypeptide(L)'
;MKPETLAAVAAVILSLAFSYVPGLSDKFETLDGTHKRLVMLACLAVVALAALGLSCANLWDFVTCDKSGILQLVETFIAAAVANQAAYLLTKPAEA
;
A
#
# COMPACT_ATOMS: atom_id res chain seq x y z
N MET A 1 -2.21 12.90 -5.84
CA MET A 1 -1.96 12.32 -4.49
C MET A 1 -0.46 12.30 -4.20
N LYS A 2 -0.01 12.47 -2.94
CA LYS A 2 1.41 12.34 -2.57
C LYS A 2 1.75 10.92 -2.06
N PRO A 3 3.01 10.45 -2.16
CA PRO A 3 3.41 9.10 -1.73
C PRO A 3 3.13 8.82 -0.26
N GLU A 4 3.32 9.82 0.60
CA GLU A 4 3.12 9.68 2.04
C GLU A 4 1.64 9.52 2.37
N THR A 5 0.75 10.19 1.62
CA THR A 5 -0.70 10.04 1.76
C THR A 5 -1.15 8.65 1.33
N LEU A 6 -0.63 8.14 0.21
CA LEU A 6 -0.95 6.79 -0.26
C LEU A 6 -0.52 5.73 0.75
N ALA A 7 0.72 5.85 1.26
CA ALA A 7 1.26 4.97 2.28
C ALA A 7 0.47 5.05 3.61
N ALA A 8 0.08 6.25 4.04
CA ALA A 8 -0.70 6.45 5.26
C ALA A 8 -2.08 5.79 5.18
N VAL A 9 -2.80 5.96 4.06
CA VAL A 9 -4.11 5.32 3.85
C VAL A 9 -3.96 3.80 3.84
N ALA A 10 -2.95 3.27 3.14
CA ALA A 10 -2.67 1.83 3.15
C ALA A 10 -2.38 1.30 4.56
N ALA A 11 -1.58 2.03 5.36
CA ALA A 11 -1.27 1.65 6.73
C ALA A 11 -2.51 1.66 7.64
N VAL A 12 -3.39 2.65 7.50
CA VAL A 12 -4.65 2.70 8.25
C VAL A 12 -5.54 1.51 7.90
N ILE A 13 -5.74 1.24 6.61
CA ILE A 13 -6.55 0.10 6.14
C ILE A 13 -5.99 -1.22 6.68
N LEU A 14 -4.67 -1.40 6.60
CA LEU A 14 -4.01 -2.62 7.07
C LEU A 14 -4.13 -2.79 8.60
N SER A 15 -3.96 -1.68 9.34
CA SER A 15 -4.11 -1.69 10.80
C SER A 15 -5.53 -2.08 11.22
N LEU A 16 -6.54 -1.53 10.53
CA LEU A 16 -7.93 -1.91 10.75
C LEU A 16 -8.18 -3.36 10.36
N ALA A 17 -7.66 -3.82 9.22
CA ALA A 17 -7.81 -5.20 8.78
C ALA A 17 -7.24 -6.18 9.81
N PHE A 18 -6.02 -5.96 10.31
CA PHE A 18 -5.43 -6.80 11.34
C PHE A 18 -6.14 -6.71 12.70
N SER A 19 -6.77 -5.58 13.02
CA SER A 19 -7.49 -5.42 14.29
C SER A 19 -8.88 -6.07 14.30
N TYR A 20 -9.59 -6.03 13.16
CA TYR A 20 -10.99 -6.42 13.07
C TYR A 20 -11.21 -7.77 12.38
N VAL A 21 -10.25 -8.29 11.62
CA VAL A 21 -10.37 -9.60 10.96
C VAL A 21 -9.73 -10.67 11.84
N PRO A 22 -10.52 -11.49 12.55
CA PRO A 22 -9.97 -12.51 13.45
C PRO A 22 -9.14 -13.55 12.67
N GLY A 23 -7.94 -13.84 13.16
CA GLY A 23 -7.01 -14.81 12.56
C GLY A 23 -6.22 -14.31 11.35
N LEU A 24 -6.42 -13.05 10.91
CA LEU A 24 -5.65 -12.49 9.78
C LEU A 24 -4.18 -12.26 10.18
N SER A 25 -3.94 -11.74 11.39
CA SER A 25 -2.61 -11.55 11.96
C SER A 25 -1.86 -12.88 12.09
N ASP A 26 -2.50 -13.90 12.66
CA ASP A 26 -1.87 -15.23 12.83
C ASP A 26 -1.48 -15.83 11.47
N LYS A 27 -2.36 -15.75 10.47
CA LYS A 27 -2.05 -16.22 9.11
C LYS A 27 -0.94 -15.40 8.46
N PHE A 28 -0.94 -14.08 8.65
CA PHE A 28 0.12 -13.22 8.14
C PHE A 28 1.46 -13.59 8.77
N GLU A 29 1.51 -13.91 10.07
CA GLU A 29 2.74 -14.31 10.75
C GLU A 29 3.35 -15.59 10.18
N THR A 30 2.53 -16.55 9.72
CA THR A 30 3.01 -17.80 9.11
C THR A 30 3.67 -17.63 7.73
N LEU A 31 3.50 -16.48 7.07
CA LEU A 31 4.12 -16.20 5.78
C LEU A 31 5.63 -15.93 5.92
N ASP A 32 6.42 -16.38 4.94
CA ASP A 32 7.81 -15.96 4.84
C ASP A 32 7.94 -14.48 4.48
N GLY A 33 9.16 -13.94 4.66
CA GLY A 33 9.44 -12.53 4.43
C GLY A 33 9.12 -12.05 3.02
N THR A 34 9.26 -12.89 1.99
CA THR A 34 8.95 -12.52 0.60
C THR A 34 7.44 -12.40 0.41
N HIS A 35 6.66 -13.36 0.92
CA HIS A 35 5.21 -13.31 0.82
C HIS A 35 4.62 -12.14 1.63
N LYS A 36 5.13 -11.84 2.83
CA LYS A 36 4.74 -10.65 3.61
C LYS A 36 4.94 -9.36 2.80
N ARG A 37 6.08 -9.25 2.10
CA ARG A 37 6.40 -8.09 1.24
C ARG A 37 5.45 -7.98 0.05
N LEU A 38 5.05 -9.09 -0.56
CA LEU A 38 4.07 -9.10 -1.65
C LEU A 38 2.68 -8.68 -1.17
N VAL A 39 2.24 -9.14 0.00
CA VAL A 39 0.96 -8.73 0.59
C VAL A 39 0.93 -7.22 0.86
N MET A 40 2.02 -6.67 1.41
CA MET A 40 2.17 -5.23 1.64
C MET A 40 2.11 -4.42 0.33
N LEU A 41 2.78 -4.91 -0.72
CA LEU A 41 2.77 -4.28 -2.04
C LEU A 41 1.40 -4.36 -2.71
N ALA A 42 0.72 -5.50 -2.59
CA ALA A 42 -0.64 -5.70 -3.09
C ALA A 42 -1.63 -4.76 -2.40
N CYS A 43 -1.53 -4.57 -1.08
CA CYS A 43 -2.37 -3.60 -0.37
C CYS A 43 -2.15 -2.18 -0.89
N LEU A 44 -0.89 -1.78 -1.10
CA LEU A 44 -0.57 -0.47 -1.66
C LEU A 44 -1.18 -0.28 -3.06
N ALA A 45 -1.16 -1.33 -3.89
CA ALA A 45 -1.73 -1.32 -5.23
C ALA A 45 -3.27 -1.20 -5.18
N VAL A 46 -3.92 -1.92 -4.26
CA VAL A 46 -5.38 -1.83 -4.04
C VAL A 46 -5.77 -0.41 -3.65
N VAL A 47 -5.04 0.24 -2.74
CA VAL A 47 -5.32 1.63 -2.36
C VAL A 47 -5.15 2.59 -3.54
N ALA A 48 -4.08 2.42 -4.34
CA ALA A 48 -3.86 3.26 -5.52
C ALA A 48 -4.99 3.10 -6.54
N LEU A 49 -5.39 1.87 -6.84
CA LEU A 49 -6.49 1.59 -7.77
C LEU A 49 -7.84 2.07 -7.24
N ALA A 50 -8.10 1.93 -5.94
CA ALA A 50 -9.31 2.46 -5.31
C ALA A 50 -9.34 3.99 -5.39
N ALA A 51 -8.23 4.68 -5.13
CA ALA A 51 -8.13 6.13 -5.27
C ALA A 51 -8.42 6.59 -6.71
N LEU A 52 -7.86 5.88 -7.70
CA LEU A 52 -8.15 6.16 -9.11
C LEU A 52 -9.63 5.92 -9.45
N GLY A 53 -10.19 4.78 -9.04
CA GLY A 53 -11.58 4.42 -9.31
C GLY A 53 -12.57 5.40 -8.68
N LEU A 54 -12.35 5.79 -7.43
CA LEU A 54 -13.15 6.79 -6.73
C LEU A 54 -13.08 8.17 -7.40
N SER A 55 -11.90 8.55 -7.89
CA SER A 55 -11.71 9.83 -8.59
C SER A 55 -12.37 9.83 -9.96
N CYS A 56 -12.23 8.76 -10.73
CA CYS A 56 -12.90 8.62 -12.02
C CYS A 56 -14.43 8.47 -11.90
N ALA A 57 -14.94 8.00 -10.75
CA ALA A 57 -16.36 7.95 -10.45
C ALA A 57 -16.94 9.28 -9.94
N ASN A 58 -16.15 10.36 -9.85
CA ASN A 58 -16.52 11.65 -9.24
C ASN A 58 -17.05 11.52 -7.79
N LEU A 59 -16.62 10.48 -7.07
CA LEU A 59 -16.97 10.31 -5.66
C LEU A 59 -16.00 11.08 -4.74
N TRP A 60 -14.74 11.17 -5.14
CA TRP A 60 -13.70 11.83 -4.35
C TRP A 60 -12.49 12.21 -5.20
N ASP A 61 -11.92 13.39 -5.01
CA ASP A 61 -10.87 13.92 -5.90
C ASP A 61 -9.44 13.66 -5.37
N PHE A 62 -9.00 12.40 -5.39
CA PHE A 62 -7.63 12.03 -4.94
C PHE A 62 -6.58 12.17 -6.04
N VAL A 63 -6.97 11.88 -7.27
CA VAL A 63 -6.13 11.84 -8.47
C VAL A 63 -6.95 12.37 -9.64
N THR A 64 -6.37 13.24 -10.48
CA THR A 64 -7.08 13.68 -11.69
C THR A 64 -7.30 12.50 -12.63
N CYS A 65 -8.55 12.29 -13.08
CA CYS A 65 -8.89 11.20 -14.00
C CYS A 65 -8.49 11.57 -15.44
N ASP A 66 -7.19 11.73 -15.66
CA ASP A 66 -6.58 12.05 -16.95
C ASP A 66 -5.22 11.33 -17.09
N LYS A 67 -4.61 11.40 -18.27
CA LYS A 67 -3.32 10.75 -18.52
C LYS A 67 -2.23 11.25 -17.56
N SER A 68 -2.22 12.53 -17.23
CA SER A 68 -1.22 13.11 -16.33
C SER A 68 -1.40 12.59 -14.90
N GLY A 69 -2.63 12.59 -14.38
CA GLY A 69 -2.92 12.07 -13.05
C GLY A 69 -2.62 10.58 -12.89
N ILE A 70 -2.93 9.77 -13.91
CA ILE A 70 -2.59 8.34 -13.90
C ILE A 70 -1.07 8.13 -13.87
N LEU A 71 -0.30 8.85 -14.68
CA LEU A 71 1.16 8.77 -14.66
C LEU A 71 1.74 9.20 -13.30
N GLN A 72 1.21 10.28 -12.73
CA GLN A 72 1.62 10.75 -11.41
C GLN A 72 1.30 9.72 -10.31
N LEU A 73 0.16 9.03 -10.41
CA LEU A 73 -0.20 7.96 -9.49
C LEU A 73 0.74 6.75 -9.61
N VAL A 74 1.16 6.39 -10.83
CA VAL A 74 2.14 5.32 -11.05
C VAL A 74 3.50 5.69 -10.44
N GLU A 75 3.99 6.90 -10.65
CA GLU A 75 5.22 7.40 -10.02
C GLU A 75 5.12 7.38 -8.49
N THR A 76 3.98 7.82 -7.97
CA THR A 76 3.67 7.81 -6.53
C THR A 76 3.66 6.40 -5.95
N PHE A 77 3.04 5.45 -6.66
CA PHE A 77 3.01 4.04 -6.29
C PHE A 77 4.42 3.44 -6.26
N ILE A 78 5.25 3.71 -7.27
CA ILE A 78 6.63 3.23 -7.32
C ILE A 78 7.44 3.81 -6.15
N ALA A 79 7.34 5.12 -5.90
CA ALA A 79 8.04 5.76 -4.79
C ALA A 79 7.64 5.17 -3.43
N ALA A 80 6.34 4.98 -3.20
CA ALA A 80 5.83 4.38 -1.97
C ALA A 80 6.20 2.89 -1.84
N ALA A 81 6.20 2.13 -2.94
CA ALA A 81 6.64 0.74 -2.94
C ALA A 81 8.14 0.62 -2.60
N VAL A 82 8.99 1.46 -3.19
CA VAL A 82 10.42 1.51 -2.88
C VAL A 82 10.64 1.86 -1.41
N ALA A 83 9.94 2.88 -0.88
CA ALA A 83 10.03 3.27 0.52
C ALA A 83 9.64 2.12 1.48
N ASN A 84 8.55 1.41 1.18
CA ASN A 84 8.09 0.28 1.98
C ASN A 84 9.10 -0.89 1.97
N GLN A 85 9.66 -1.21 0.79
CA GLN A 85 10.67 -2.26 0.67
C GLN A 85 12.00 -1.88 1.33
N ALA A 86 12.38 -0.60 1.25
CA ALA A 86 13.59 -0.07 1.89
C ALA A 86 13.48 -0.12 3.42
N ALA A 87 12.32 0.26 3.99
CA ALA A 87 12.06 0.15 5.42
C ALA A 87 12.27 -1.30 5.90
N TYR A 88 11.73 -2.28 5.19
CA TYR A 88 11.93 -3.70 5.52
C TYR A 88 13.41 -4.11 5.50
N LEU A 89 14.18 -3.67 4.49
CA LEU A 89 15.62 -3.96 4.44
C LEU A 89 16.39 -3.35 5.62
N LEU A 90 15.96 -2.18 6.09
CA LEU A 90 16.57 -1.49 7.23
C LEU A 90 16.20 -2.12 8.57
N THR A 91 14.98 -2.66 8.70
CA THR A 91 14.47 -3.22 9.95
C THR A 91 14.55 -4.74 10.03
N LYS A 92 15.01 -5.43 8.98
CA LYS A 92 15.15 -6.89 9.04
C LYS A 92 16.14 -7.24 10.18
N PRO A 93 15.82 -8.23 11.04
CA PRO A 93 16.79 -8.72 12.00
C PRO A 93 18.03 -9.25 11.26
N ALA A 94 19.22 -9.06 11.83
CA ALA A 94 20.40 -9.77 11.35
C ALA A 94 20.12 -11.27 11.53
N GLU A 95 20.22 -12.05 10.45
CA GLU A 95 20.17 -13.51 10.51
C GLU A 95 21.19 -13.98 11.57
N ALA A 96 20.69 -14.67 12.59
CA ALA A 96 21.49 -15.31 13.63
C ALA A 96 21.73 -16.77 13.26
#